data_AF-A0AAV3W1H3-F1
#
_entry.id   AF-A0AAV3W1H3-F1
#
_cell.length_a   1.000
_cell.length_b   1.000
_cell.length_c   1.000
_cell.angle_alpha   90.00
_cell.angle_beta   90.00
_cell.angle_gamma   90.00
#
_symmetry.space_group_name_H-M   'P 1'
#
loop_
_entity.id
_entity.type
_entity.pdbx_description
1 polymer ?
#
loop_
_entity_poly.entity_id
_entity_poly.type
_entity_poly.pdbx_seq_one_letter_code
_entity_poly.pdbx_strand_id
1 'polypeptide(L)'
;MYNFDFYMPTKVLFGAGKFQEPHTEVLPGKKALIVTSGKDFIRALDELIEAVVCKHLRMSDAGIKEEELAKYPKRIHEVLGGDITADPLPLTDEDYLEIYKKSYR
;
A
#
# COMPACT_ATOMS: atom_id res chain seq x y z
N MET A 1 -20.64 1.51 -17.31
CA MET A 1 -19.73 0.36 -17.18
C MET A 1 -18.45 0.91 -16.56
N TYR A 2 -18.06 0.43 -15.38
CA TYR A 2 -16.80 0.86 -14.76
C TYR A 2 -15.66 0.20 -15.54
N ASN A 3 -14.79 1.01 -16.14
CA ASN A 3 -13.55 0.51 -16.71
C ASN A 3 -12.62 0.18 -15.54
N PHE A 4 -12.20 -1.09 -15.45
CA PHE A 4 -11.23 -1.56 -14.48
C PHE A 4 -9.98 -1.99 -15.23
N ASP A 5 -8.93 -1.18 -15.11
CA ASP A 5 -7.60 -1.50 -15.65
C ASP A 5 -6.69 -1.89 -14.48
N PHE A 6 -6.17 -3.12 -14.51
CA PHE A 6 -5.26 -3.64 -13.50
C PHE A 6 -3.92 -4.02 -14.16
N TYR A 7 -2.90 -3.18 -13.93
CA TYR A 7 -1.56 -3.33 -14.51
C TYR A 7 -0.50 -3.25 -13.40
N MET A 8 0.24 -4.34 -13.20
CA MET A 8 1.34 -4.43 -12.21
C MET A 8 2.64 -4.90 -12.90
N PRO A 9 3.46 -3.99 -13.47
CA PRO A 9 4.69 -4.34 -14.17
C PRO A 9 5.87 -4.55 -13.21
N THR A 10 5.78 -5.60 -12.37
CA THR A 10 6.83 -5.90 -11.38
C THR A 10 7.67 -7.08 -11.83
N LYS A 11 8.98 -6.87 -12.03
CA LYS A 11 9.96 -7.95 -12.24
C LYS A 11 10.68 -8.26 -10.93
N VAL A 12 10.49 -9.47 -10.41
CA VAL A 12 11.14 -9.93 -9.18
C VAL A 12 12.39 -10.72 -9.54
N LEU A 13 13.55 -10.28 -9.05
CA LEU A 13 14.81 -11.02 -9.13
C LEU A 13 15.14 -11.57 -7.74
N PHE A 14 15.02 -12.88 -7.57
CA PHE A 14 15.27 -13.57 -6.30
C PHE A 14 16.24 -14.74 -6.47
N GLY A 15 17.11 -14.96 -5.49
CA GLY A 15 18.09 -16.05 -5.46
C GLY A 15 19.54 -15.57 -5.30
N ALA A 16 20.44 -16.53 -5.03
CA ALA A 16 21.86 -16.25 -4.88
C ALA A 16 22.44 -15.63 -6.17
N GLY A 17 23.25 -14.59 -6.04
CA GLY A 17 23.88 -13.88 -7.17
C GLY A 17 23.03 -12.79 -7.84
N LYS A 18 21.71 -12.72 -7.59
CA LYS A 18 20.82 -11.75 -8.24
C LYS A 18 21.12 -10.28 -7.98
N PHE A 19 21.86 -9.97 -6.91
CA PHE A 19 22.33 -8.61 -6.63
C PHE A 19 23.33 -8.08 -7.67
N GLN A 20 23.97 -8.95 -8.45
CA GLN A 20 24.90 -8.53 -9.50
C GLN A 20 24.21 -8.18 -10.81
N GLU A 21 23.00 -8.68 -11.06
CA GLU A 21 22.25 -8.48 -12.31
C GLU A 21 21.51 -7.13 -12.48
N PRO A 22 21.31 -6.24 -11.48
CA PRO A 22 20.48 -5.03 -11.69
C PRO A 22 20.97 -4.12 -12.83
N HIS A 23 22.27 -4.08 -13.11
CA HIS A 23 22.84 -3.26 -14.18
C HIS A 23 22.49 -3.75 -15.59
N THR A 24 22.04 -5.01 -15.74
CA THR A 24 21.61 -5.55 -17.04
C THR A 24 20.13 -5.33 -17.31
N GLU A 25 19.37 -4.89 -16.30
CA GLU A 25 17.93 -4.70 -16.39
C GLU A 25 17.58 -3.34 -17.01
N VAL A 26 16.56 -3.34 -17.88
CA VAL A 26 15.97 -2.10 -18.36
C VAL A 26 15.05 -1.57 -17.27
N LEU A 27 15.42 -0.44 -16.68
CA LEU A 27 14.59 0.19 -15.66
C LEU A 27 13.30 0.74 -16.30
N PRO A 28 12.13 0.58 -15.65
CA PRO A 28 10.87 1.17 -16.13
C PRO A 28 10.88 2.71 -16.08
N GLY A 29 11.91 3.32 -15.48
CA GLY A 29 12.08 4.77 -15.39
C GLY A 29 13.55 5.17 -15.26
N LYS A 30 13.80 6.46 -14.98
CA LYS A 30 15.16 7.04 -14.95
C LYS A 30 15.85 6.96 -13.58
N LYS A 31 15.10 6.70 -12.51
CA LYS A 31 15.60 6.67 -11.13
C LYS A 31 15.38 5.29 -10.54
N ALA A 32 16.38 4.80 -9.81
CA ALA A 32 16.27 3.61 -8.98
C ALA A 32 16.21 4.03 -7.51
N LEU A 33 15.37 3.35 -6.73
CA LEU A 33 15.32 3.48 -5.28
C LEU A 33 15.94 2.21 -4.68
N ILE A 34 16.94 2.38 -3.81
CA ILE A 34 17.48 1.28 -3.01
C ILE A 34 16.89 1.43 -1.61
N VAL A 35 16.18 0.40 -1.17
CA VAL A 35 15.55 0.33 0.16
C VAL A 35 16.30 -0.67 1.00
N THR A 36 16.88 -0.22 2.11
CA THR A 36 17.65 -1.08 3.03
C THR A 36 16.93 -1.40 4.33
N SER A 37 15.85 -0.68 4.63
CA SER A 37 15.04 -0.86 5.83
C SER A 37 13.58 -0.48 5.58
N GLY A 38 12.67 -0.92 6.47
CA GLY A 38 11.26 -0.48 6.41
C GLY A 38 11.10 1.03 6.54
N LYS A 39 11.96 1.73 7.29
CA LYS A 39 11.91 3.19 7.41
C LYS A 39 12.26 3.89 6.09
N ASP A 40 13.22 3.34 5.33
CA ASP A 40 13.56 3.87 4.00
C ASP A 40 12.39 3.73 3.04
N PHE A 41 11.65 2.62 3.14
CA PHE A 41 10.45 2.39 2.34
C PHE A 41 9.37 3.41 2.66
N ILE A 42 9.04 3.62 3.94
CA ILE A 42 8.00 4.58 4.35
C ILE A 42 8.35 6.00 3.87
N ARG A 43 9.60 6.43 4.03
CA ARG A 43 10.02 7.75 3.53
C ARG A 43 9.86 7.87 2.02
N ALA A 44 10.26 6.86 1.26
CA ALA A 44 10.09 6.88 -0.19
C ALA A 44 8.62 6.84 -0.61
N LEU A 45 7.76 6.14 0.14
CA LEU A 45 6.33 6.11 -0.09
C LEU A 45 5.70 7.49 0.16
N ASP A 46 6.10 8.20 1.22
CA ASP A 46 5.65 9.57 1.49
C ASP A 46 6.05 10.54 0.36
N GLU A 47 7.31 10.47 -0.10
CA GLU A 47 7.81 11.26 -1.23
C GLU A 47 7.02 10.96 -2.52
N LEU A 48 6.68 9.69 -2.76
CA LEU A 48 5.89 9.30 -3.93
C LEU A 48 4.45 9.82 -3.83
N ILE A 49 3.78 9.64 -2.69
CA ILE A 49 2.41 10.12 -2.44
C ILE A 49 2.32 11.64 -2.66
N GLU A 50 3.35 12.39 -2.25
CA GLU A 50 3.45 13.83 -2.52
C GLU A 50 3.66 14.13 -4.01
N ALA A 51 4.59 13.43 -4.66
CA ALA A 51 4.91 13.64 -6.08
C ALA A 51 3.73 13.34 -7.03
N VAL A 52 2.86 12.38 -6.66
CA VAL A 52 1.63 12.07 -7.40
C VAL A 52 0.41 12.85 -6.91
N VAL A 53 0.62 13.84 -6.03
CA VAL A 53 -0.39 14.80 -5.60
C VAL A 53 -1.51 14.13 -4.77
N CYS A 54 -1.25 12.98 -4.15
CA CYS A 54 -2.21 12.26 -3.30
C CYS A 54 -2.14 12.64 -1.82
N LYS A 55 -1.10 13.37 -1.38
CA LYS A 55 -0.85 13.70 0.05
C LYS A 55 -1.99 14.45 0.76
N HIS A 56 -2.80 15.17 0.00
CA HIS A 56 -3.88 16.01 0.54
C HIS A 56 -5.27 15.38 0.41
N LEU A 57 -5.36 14.16 -0.14
CA LEU A 57 -6.63 13.44 -0.27
C LEU A 57 -7.18 13.09 1.11
N ARG A 58 -8.50 13.23 1.23
CA ARG A 58 -9.25 13.01 2.46
C ARG A 58 -10.33 11.98 2.24
N MET A 59 -10.62 11.17 3.25
CA MET A 59 -11.75 10.22 3.16
C MET A 59 -13.08 10.98 3.02
N SER A 60 -13.20 12.11 3.71
CA SER A 60 -14.37 12.99 3.67
C SER A 60 -14.64 13.59 2.29
N ASP A 61 -13.60 13.89 1.49
CA ASP A 61 -13.75 14.39 0.11
C ASP A 61 -14.43 13.35 -0.80
N ALA A 62 -14.34 12.06 -0.45
CA ALA A 62 -15.03 10.96 -1.12
C ALA A 62 -16.41 10.64 -0.54
N GLY A 63 -16.90 11.43 0.43
CA GLY A 63 -18.19 11.24 1.10
C GLY A 63 -18.20 10.15 2.18
N ILE A 64 -17.04 9.62 2.56
CA ILE A 64 -16.92 8.68 3.68
C ILE A 64 -17.11 9.45 4.98
N LYS A 65 -17.97 8.95 5.87
CA LYS A 65 -18.22 9.55 7.18
C LYS A 65 -17.43 8.83 8.27
N GLU A 66 -16.95 9.56 9.26
CA GLU A 66 -16.12 9.01 10.34
C GLU A 66 -16.87 7.91 11.13
N GLU A 67 -18.19 8.08 11.32
CA GLU A 67 -19.00 7.10 12.05
C GLU A 67 -19.11 5.75 11.31
N GLU A 68 -18.84 5.74 10.00
CA GLU A 68 -18.87 4.51 9.20
C GLU A 68 -17.62 3.66 9.39
N LEU A 69 -16.51 4.23 9.86
CA LEU A 69 -15.23 3.53 10.03
C LEU A 69 -15.34 2.33 10.99
N ALA A 70 -16.22 2.41 12.00
CA ALA A 70 -16.48 1.31 12.94
C ALA A 70 -17.02 0.04 12.28
N LYS A 71 -17.51 0.12 11.03
CA LYS A 71 -18.03 -1.01 10.25
C LYS A 71 -16.93 -1.71 9.43
N TYR A 72 -15.79 -1.06 9.22
CA TYR A 72 -14.80 -1.51 8.25
C TYR A 72 -13.96 -2.71 8.69
N PRO A 73 -13.55 -2.86 9.97
CA PRO A 73 -12.85 -4.07 10.41
C PRO A 73 -13.63 -5.36 10.08
N LYS A 74 -14.94 -5.36 10.39
CA LYS A 74 -15.83 -6.48 10.07
C LYS A 74 -15.95 -6.75 8.57
N ARG A 75 -15.89 -5.71 7.72
CA ARG A 75 -15.96 -5.86 6.26
C ARG A 75 -14.79 -6.61 5.66
N ILE A 76 -13.62 -6.60 6.30
CA ILE A 76 -12.46 -7.39 5.83
C ILE A 76 -12.84 -8.88 5.76
N HIS A 77 -13.51 -9.38 6.79
CA HIS A 77 -14.00 -10.75 6.83
C HIS A 77 -15.11 -11.03 5.81
N GLU A 78 -16.01 -10.07 5.60
CA GLU A 78 -17.14 -10.21 4.67
C GLU A 78 -16.69 -10.17 3.19
N VAL A 79 -15.72 -9.33 2.85
CA VAL A 79 -15.30 -9.08 1.46
C VAL A 79 -14.19 -10.02 1.02
N LEU A 80 -13.21 -10.30 1.90
CA LEU A 80 -12.05 -11.13 1.58
C LEU A 80 -12.17 -12.55 2.17
N GLY A 81 -13.33 -12.93 2.72
CA GLY A 81 -13.52 -14.21 3.39
C GLY A 81 -12.68 -14.37 4.67
N GLY A 82 -12.10 -13.26 5.16
CA GLY A 82 -11.22 -13.24 6.32
C GLY A 82 -9.81 -13.73 6.07
N ASP A 83 -9.39 -13.93 4.81
CA ASP A 83 -8.00 -14.30 4.51
C ASP A 83 -7.08 -13.08 4.65
N ILE A 84 -6.45 -12.99 5.82
CA ILE A 84 -5.41 -12.02 6.17
C ILE A 84 -4.03 -12.68 6.32
N THR A 85 -3.86 -13.90 5.80
CA THR A 85 -2.66 -14.71 6.03
C THR A 85 -1.43 -14.19 5.29
N ALA A 86 -1.63 -13.33 4.29
CA ALA A 86 -0.56 -12.64 3.57
C ALA A 86 0.06 -11.49 4.37
N ASP A 87 -0.62 -10.98 5.41
CA ASP A 87 -0.08 -9.93 6.25
C ASP A 87 0.95 -10.51 7.23
N PRO A 88 2.13 -9.88 7.37
CA PRO A 88 3.19 -10.39 8.25
C PRO A 88 2.86 -10.23 9.73
N LEU A 89 1.85 -9.43 10.07
CA LEU A 89 1.40 -9.14 11.42
C LEU A 89 -0.14 -9.27 11.48
N PRO A 90 -0.68 -10.23 12.25
CA PRO A 90 -2.12 -10.27 12.48
C PRO A 90 -2.55 -9.05 13.30
N LEU A 91 -3.61 -8.39 12.85
CA LEU A 91 -4.21 -7.23 13.50
C LEU A 91 -5.59 -7.58 14.05
N THR A 92 -5.92 -7.00 15.19
CA THR A 92 -7.27 -7.06 15.78
C THR A 92 -8.22 -6.07 15.12
N ASP A 93 -9.53 -6.24 15.32
CA ASP A 93 -10.53 -5.27 14.85
C ASP A 93 -10.28 -3.86 15.40
N GLU A 94 -9.81 -3.77 16.65
CA GLU A 94 -9.42 -2.53 17.30
C GLU A 94 -8.22 -1.86 16.63
N ASP A 95 -7.19 -2.64 16.25
CA ASP A 95 -6.01 -2.13 15.53
C ASP A 95 -6.41 -1.52 14.18
N TYR A 96 -7.26 -2.22 13.41
CA TYR A 96 -7.80 -1.70 12.16
C TYR A 96 -8.57 -0.40 12.36
N LEU A 97 -9.46 -0.36 13.36
CA LEU A 97 -10.24 0.83 13.65
C LEU A 97 -9.34 2.02 14.03
N GLU A 98 -8.28 1.79 14.81
CA GLU A 98 -7.31 2.83 15.16
C GLU A 98 -6.57 3.36 13.92
N ILE A 99 -6.16 2.49 13.01
CA ILE A 99 -5.52 2.87 11.74
C ILE A 99 -6.48 3.72 10.90
N TYR A 100 -7.74 3.31 10.76
CA TYR A 100 -8.74 4.07 10.00
C TYR A 100 -8.97 5.46 10.60
N LYS A 101 -9.12 5.57 11.93
CA LYS A 101 -9.29 6.87 12.61
C LYS A 101 -8.10 7.79 12.42
N LYS A 102 -6.86 7.27 12.53
CA LYS A 102 -5.63 8.05 12.26
C LYS A 102 -5.52 8.52 10.80
N SER A 103 -6.17 7.80 9.89
CA SER A 103 -6.12 8.05 8.44
C SER A 103 -7.28 8.89 7.91
N TYR A 104 -8.33 9.13 8.70
CA TYR A 104 -9.60 9.72 8.24
C TYR A 104 -9.51 11.15 7.69
N ARG A 105 -8.41 11.86 8.03
CA ARG A 105 -8.05 13.25 7.64
C ARG A 105 -8.91 13.87 6.55
#